data_AF-A0A2U0TK55-F1
#
_entry.id   AF-A0A2U0TK55-F1
#
_cell.length_a   1.000
_cell.length_b   1.000
_cell.length_c   1.000
_cell.angle_alpha   90.00
_cell.angle_beta   90.00
_cell.angle_gamma   90.00
#
_symmetry.space_group_name_H-M   'P 1'
#
loop_
_entity.id
_entity.type
_entity.pdbx_description
1 polymer ?
#
loop_
_entity_poly.entity_id
_entity_poly.type
_entity_poly.pdbx_seq_one_letter_code
_entity_poly.pdbx_strand_id
1 'polypeptide(L)'
;MEKEFEDYWNLHRARLIRRCPTSLKDERQNSSKMNTAGDWLLFIVPVVAMILFINHGFIKNEMINLVVTLVIGIIIYVLSDMLKPYVTGKRNVVDIDKDIKRHFYQIYKEKGLKALDDQNT
;
A
#
# COMPACT_ATOMS: atom_id res chain seq x y z
N MET A 1 19.58 9.13 5.21
CA MET A 1 18.97 9.26 6.56
C MET A 1 20.00 8.75 7.54
N GLU A 2 20.17 9.43 8.67
CA GLU A 2 21.07 8.98 9.73
C GLU A 2 20.64 7.60 10.25
N LYS A 3 21.62 6.71 10.48
CA LYS A 3 21.36 5.33 10.94
C LYS A 3 20.54 5.32 12.23
N GLU A 4 20.78 6.26 13.13
CA GLU A 4 20.07 6.39 14.41
C GLU A 4 18.56 6.64 14.24
N PHE A 5 18.18 7.50 13.29
CA PHE A 5 16.78 7.72 12.94
C PHE A 5 16.14 6.50 12.28
N GLU A 6 16.88 5.79 11.40
CA GLU A 6 16.37 4.59 10.74
C GLU A 6 16.11 3.46 11.74
N ASP A 7 17.04 3.23 12.67
CA ASP A 7 16.87 2.23 13.72
C ASP A 7 15.72 2.60 14.65
N TYR A 8 15.61 3.87 15.06
CA TYR A 8 14.48 4.35 15.85
C TYR A 8 13.14 4.22 15.11
N TRP A 9 13.11 4.61 13.84
CA TRP A 9 11.94 4.50 12.97
C TRP A 9 11.52 3.04 12.84
N ASN A 10 12.43 2.11 12.56
CA ASN A 10 12.10 0.69 12.43
C ASN A 10 11.58 0.09 13.73
N LEU A 11 12.12 0.50 14.88
CA LEU A 11 11.67 0.02 16.20
C LEU A 11 10.31 0.61 16.64
N HIS A 12 9.98 1.83 16.20
CA HIS A 12 8.80 2.58 16.65
C HIS A 12 7.75 2.88 15.57
N ARG A 13 7.94 2.39 14.33
CA ARG A 13 7.13 2.72 13.14
C ARG A 13 5.63 2.64 13.40
N ALA A 14 5.15 1.54 13.96
CA ALA A 14 3.72 1.32 14.20
C ALA A 14 3.11 2.36 15.15
N ARG A 15 3.89 2.85 16.12
CA ARG A 15 3.46 3.88 17.08
C ARG A 15 3.52 5.29 16.47
N LEU A 16 4.58 5.61 15.73
CA LEU A 16 4.73 6.90 15.04
C LEU A 16 3.64 7.12 13.98
N ILE A 17 3.32 6.07 13.21
CA ILE A 17 2.21 6.12 12.23
C ILE A 17 0.85 6.35 12.93
N ARG A 18 0.67 5.85 14.16
CA ARG A 18 -0.60 6.00 14.91
C ARG A 18 -0.81 7.41 15.49
N ARG A 19 0.28 8.14 15.79
CA ARG A 19 0.27 9.52 16.32
C ARG A 19 0.53 10.60 15.24
N CYS A 20 0.68 10.19 13.99
CA CYS A 20 0.75 11.09 12.84
C CYS A 20 -0.43 12.09 12.83
N PRO A 21 -0.22 13.36 12.37
CA PRO A 21 -1.26 14.39 12.28
C PRO A 21 -2.57 13.86 11.70
N THR A 22 -3.70 14.32 12.26
CA THR A 22 -5.05 13.82 11.93
C THR A 22 -5.34 13.87 10.43
N SER A 23 -4.83 14.89 9.72
CA SER A 23 -4.94 15.01 8.26
C SER A 23 -4.33 13.82 7.51
N LEU A 24 -3.10 13.42 7.83
CA LEU A 24 -2.39 12.30 7.20
C LEU A 24 -2.94 10.94 7.66
N LYS A 25 -3.43 10.87 8.90
CA LYS A 25 -4.10 9.66 9.42
C LYS A 25 -5.43 9.40 8.72
N ASP A 26 -6.22 10.45 8.48
CA ASP A 26 -7.50 10.37 7.77
C ASP A 26 -7.27 10.11 6.28
N GLU A 27 -6.23 10.68 5.67
CA GLU A 27 -5.83 10.40 4.29
C GLU A 27 -5.37 8.93 4.13
N ARG A 28 -4.62 8.39 5.10
CA ARG A 28 -4.23 6.97 5.15
C ARG A 28 -5.42 6.05 5.36
N GLN A 29 -6.35 6.39 6.26
CA GLN A 29 -7.56 5.61 6.47
C GLN A 29 -8.50 5.62 5.26
N ASN A 30 -8.68 6.78 4.60
CA ASN A 30 -9.48 6.88 3.38
C ASN A 30 -8.83 6.20 2.18
N SER A 31 -7.50 6.16 2.13
CA SER A 31 -6.74 5.42 1.11
C SER A 31 -6.74 3.91 1.36
N SER A 32 -6.83 3.47 2.62
CA SER A 32 -6.91 2.05 2.98
C SER A 32 -8.31 1.45 2.86
N LYS A 33 -9.37 2.26 2.83
CA LYS A 33 -10.74 1.79 2.65
C LYS A 33 -11.08 1.64 1.15
N MET A 34 -11.70 0.50 0.79
CA MET A 34 -12.34 0.29 -0.53
C MET A 34 -13.62 1.13 -0.67
N ASN A 35 -13.46 2.46 -0.65
CA ASN A 35 -14.56 3.42 -0.66
C ASN A 35 -14.82 4.01 -2.06
N THR A 36 -14.02 3.65 -3.08
CA THR A 36 -14.14 4.24 -4.41
C THR A 36 -14.50 3.18 -5.44
N ALA A 37 -15.36 3.54 -6.40
CA ALA A 37 -15.78 2.63 -7.48
C ALA A 37 -14.60 2.03 -8.25
N GLY A 38 -13.48 2.76 -8.37
CA GLY A 38 -12.24 2.25 -8.97
C GLY A 38 -11.54 1.16 -8.14
N ASP A 39 -11.66 1.16 -6.81
CA ASP A 39 -11.12 0.10 -5.94
C ASP A 39 -11.87 -1.23 -6.17
N TRP A 40 -13.19 -1.14 -6.35
CA TRP A 40 -14.05 -2.28 -6.70
C TRP A 40 -13.79 -2.76 -8.14
N LEU A 41 -13.61 -1.83 -9.08
CA LEU A 41 -13.30 -2.16 -10.48
C LEU A 41 -11.97 -2.93 -10.59
N LEU A 42 -10.91 -2.42 -9.95
CA LEU A 42 -9.59 -3.04 -9.98
C LEU A 42 -9.53 -4.40 -9.28
N PHE A 43 -10.43 -4.66 -8.32
CA PHE A 43 -10.58 -5.96 -7.69
C PHE A 43 -11.30 -6.98 -8.59
N ILE A 44 -12.25 -6.53 -9.41
CA ILE A 44 -13.02 -7.40 -10.32
C ILE A 44 -12.21 -7.80 -11.56
N VAL A 45 -11.31 -6.92 -12.04
CA VAL A 45 -10.49 -7.15 -13.26
C VAL A 45 -9.71 -8.48 -13.23
N PRO A 46 -8.96 -8.84 -12.17
CA PRO A 46 -8.27 -10.12 -12.09
C PRO A 46 -9.22 -11.32 -12.19
N VAL A 47 -10.39 -11.24 -11.54
CA VAL A 47 -11.39 -12.32 -11.55
C VAL A 47 -11.96 -12.52 -12.95
N VAL A 48 -12.32 -11.43 -13.63
CA VAL A 48 -12.83 -11.49 -15.02
C VAL A 48 -11.77 -12.05 -15.96
N ALA A 49 -10.51 -11.62 -15.82
CA ALA A 49 -9.43 -12.13 -16.65
C ALA A 49 -9.17 -13.62 -16.44
N MET A 50 -9.22 -14.10 -15.19
CA MET A 50 -9.11 -15.53 -14.87
C MET A 50 -10.25 -16.35 -15.49
N ILE A 51 -11.49 -15.87 -15.40
CA ILE A 51 -12.66 -16.54 -16.00
C ILE A 51 -12.53 -16.61 -17.51
N LEU A 52 -12.15 -15.50 -18.16
CA LEU A 52 -11.92 -15.46 -19.61
C LEU A 52 -10.83 -16.44 -20.04
N PHE A 53 -9.74 -16.54 -19.27
CA PHE A 53 -8.63 -17.44 -19.57
C PHE A 53 -9.02 -18.92 -19.44
N ILE A 54 -9.66 -19.31 -18.33
CA ILE A 54 -10.16 -20.68 -18.14
C ILE A 54 -11.15 -21.06 -19.24
N ASN A 55 -12.11 -20.17 -19.55
CA ASN A 55 -13.16 -20.45 -20.52
C ASN A 55 -12.65 -20.54 -21.97
N HIS A 56 -11.49 -19.94 -22.26
CA HIS A 56 -10.88 -20.03 -23.58
C HIS A 56 -10.30 -21.42 -23.88
N GLY A 57 -10.08 -22.25 -22.86
CA GLY A 57 -9.63 -23.64 -23.04
C GLY A 57 -8.24 -23.80 -23.66
N PHE A 58 -7.35 -22.81 -23.52
CA PHE A 58 -5.99 -22.83 -24.09
C PHE A 58 -5.16 -24.04 -23.62
N ILE A 59 -5.42 -24.54 -22.41
CA ILE A 59 -4.70 -25.66 -21.81
C ILE A 59 -5.68 -26.79 -21.52
N LYS A 60 -5.50 -27.94 -22.19
CA LYS A 60 -6.35 -29.13 -22.02
C LYS A 60 -6.19 -29.83 -20.66
N ASN A 61 -5.01 -29.69 -20.04
CA ASN A 61 -4.77 -30.28 -18.72
C ASN A 61 -5.33 -29.35 -17.64
N GLU A 62 -6.41 -29.79 -16.98
CA GLU A 62 -7.12 -29.07 -15.94
C GLU A 62 -6.20 -28.55 -14.82
N MET A 63 -5.29 -29.38 -14.34
CA MET A 63 -4.40 -29.03 -13.21
C MET A 63 -3.40 -27.95 -13.61
N ILE A 64 -2.83 -28.05 -14.81
CA ILE A 64 -1.90 -27.04 -15.34
C ILE A 64 -2.66 -25.74 -15.66
N ASN A 65 -3.87 -25.85 -16.23
CA ASN A 65 -4.72 -24.71 -16.53
C ASN A 65 -5.06 -23.91 -15.26
N LEU A 66 -5.42 -24.60 -14.17
CA LEU A 66 -5.68 -23.97 -12.89
C LEU A 66 -4.45 -23.23 -12.33
N VAL A 67 -3.27 -23.88 -12.33
CA VAL A 67 -2.04 -23.25 -11.83
C VAL A 67 -1.68 -22.02 -12.65
N VAL A 68 -1.73 -22.11 -13.98
CA VAL A 68 -1.42 -20.98 -14.87
C VAL A 68 -2.42 -19.85 -14.69
N THR A 69 -3.71 -20.15 -14.57
CA THR A 69 -4.75 -19.15 -14.31
C THR A 69 -4.49 -18.41 -13.01
N LEU A 70 -4.12 -19.14 -11.95
CA LEU A 70 -3.84 -18.56 -10.64
C LEU A 70 -2.61 -17.62 -10.69
N VAL A 71 -1.56 -18.02 -11.41
CA VAL A 71 -0.38 -17.17 -11.66
C VAL A 71 -0.76 -15.90 -12.43
N ILE A 72 -1.58 -16.02 -13.48
CA ILE A 72 -2.07 -14.86 -14.25
C ILE A 72 -2.89 -13.93 -13.36
N GLY A 73 -3.78 -14.48 -12.53
CA GLY A 73 -4.58 -13.71 -11.57
C GLY A 73 -3.71 -12.91 -10.60
N ILE A 74 -2.65 -13.50 -10.06
CA ILE A 74 -1.69 -12.81 -9.19
C ILE A 74 -1.00 -11.67 -9.94
N ILE A 75 -0.51 -11.92 -11.17
CA ILE A 75 0.17 -10.89 -11.97
C ILE A 75 -0.76 -9.71 -12.24
N ILE A 76 -1.99 -9.98 -12.67
CA ILE A 76 -3.00 -8.94 -12.96
C ILE A 76 -3.37 -8.20 -11.68
N TYR A 77 -3.49 -8.89 -10.54
CA TYR A 77 -3.75 -8.25 -9.25
C TYR A 77 -2.63 -7.27 -8.87
N VAL A 78 -1.37 -7.66 -9.01
CA VAL A 78 -0.22 -6.79 -8.72
C VAL A 78 -0.22 -5.58 -9.65
N LEU A 79 -0.49 -5.77 -10.95
CA LEU A 79 -0.62 -4.67 -11.91
C LEU A 79 -1.79 -3.73 -11.56
N SER A 80 -2.94 -4.28 -11.18
CA SER A 80 -4.09 -3.50 -10.71
C SER A 80 -3.75 -2.68 -9.47
N ASP A 81 -2.97 -3.22 -8.52
CA ASP A 81 -2.53 -2.49 -7.33
C ASP A 81 -1.56 -1.36 -7.67
N MET A 82 -0.71 -1.54 -8.68
CA MET A 82 0.15 -0.47 -9.22
C MET A 82 -0.65 0.62 -9.94
N LEU A 83 -1.76 0.26 -10.59
CA LEU A 83 -2.63 1.19 -11.31
C LEU A 83 -3.66 1.90 -10.41
N LYS A 84 -3.94 1.38 -9.19
CA LYS A 84 -4.81 2.04 -8.20
C LYS A 84 -4.58 3.55 -8.10
N PRO A 85 -3.37 4.07 -7.85
CA PRO A 85 -3.16 5.51 -7.72
C PRO A 85 -3.55 6.32 -8.97
N TYR A 86 -3.46 5.72 -10.17
CA TYR A 86 -3.83 6.37 -11.43
C TYR A 86 -5.34 6.34 -11.70
N VAL A 87 -6.03 5.29 -11.27
CA VAL A 87 -7.47 5.11 -11.54
C VAL A 87 -8.35 5.75 -10.47
N THR A 88 -7.96 5.68 -9.19
CA THR A 88 -8.76 6.25 -8.10
C THR A 88 -8.35 7.66 -7.70
N GLY A 89 -7.24 8.20 -8.23
CA GLY A 89 -6.72 9.52 -7.88
C GLY A 89 -6.27 9.64 -6.42
N LYS A 90 -6.27 8.52 -5.67
CA LYS A 90 -5.80 8.44 -4.29
C LYS A 90 -4.28 8.23 -4.31
N ARG A 91 -3.54 8.97 -3.48
CA ARG A 91 -2.10 8.72 -3.30
C ARG A 91 -1.91 7.33 -2.69
N ASN A 92 -0.87 6.62 -3.13
CA ASN A 92 -0.55 5.31 -2.60
C ASN A 92 -0.22 5.42 -1.09
N VAL A 93 -0.70 4.48 -0.29
CA VAL A 93 -0.40 4.40 1.16
C VAL A 93 1.13 4.36 1.40
N VAL A 94 1.90 3.82 0.46
CA VAL A 94 3.37 3.83 0.50
C VAL A 94 3.95 5.25 0.39
N ASP A 95 3.36 6.10 -0.46
CA ASP A 95 3.77 7.50 -0.59
C ASP A 95 3.36 8.33 0.63
N ILE A 96 2.19 8.03 1.20
CA ILE A 96 1.73 8.64 2.46
C ILE A 96 2.68 8.26 3.59
N ASP A 97 3.04 6.97 3.75
CA ASP A 97 4.00 6.52 4.75
C ASP A 97 5.39 7.15 4.55
N LYS A 98 5.80 7.42 3.30
CA LYS A 98 7.05 8.12 2.97
C LYS A 98 7.02 9.59 3.37
N ASP A 99 5.89 10.27 3.18
CA ASP A 99 5.68 11.64 3.63
C ASP A 99 5.65 11.73 5.16
N ILE A 100 5.01 10.77 5.84
CA ILE A 100 5.03 10.66 7.31
C ILE A 100 6.47 10.49 7.80
N LYS A 101 7.25 9.59 7.18
CA LYS A 101 8.66 9.39 7.53
C LYS A 101 9.47 10.68 7.33
N ARG A 102 9.22 11.42 6.25
CA ARG A 102 9.89 12.69 5.95
C ARG A 102 9.54 13.78 6.97
N HIS A 103 8.30 13.83 7.43
CA HIS A 103 7.86 14.76 8.47
C HIS A 103 8.58 14.52 9.80
N PHE A 104 8.62 13.27 10.27
CA PHE A 104 9.36 12.92 11.49
C PHE A 104 10.88 13.07 11.33
N TYR A 105 11.42 12.87 10.12
CA TYR A 105 12.83 13.13 9.83
C TYR A 105 13.18 14.63 9.90
N GLN A 106 12.28 15.52 9.50
CA GLN A 106 12.49 16.97 9.66
C GLN A 106 12.49 17.37 11.14
N ILE A 107 11.55 16.85 11.93
CA ILE A 107 11.51 17.09 13.39
C ILE A 107 12.79 16.58 14.06
N TYR A 108 13.25 15.39 13.67
CA TYR A 108 14.52 14.83 14.11
C TYR A 108 15.72 15.73 13.77
N LYS A 109 15.76 16.27 12.55
CA LYS A 109 16.85 17.14 12.10
C LYS A 109 16.89 18.49 12.84
N GLU A 110 15.73 19.02 13.22
CA GLU A 110 15.63 20.32 13.90
C GLU A 110 15.81 20.23 15.42
N LYS A 111 15.39 19.13 16.05
CA LYS A 111 15.30 19.03 17.52
C LYS A 111 15.99 17.80 18.12
N GLY A 112 16.55 16.92 17.30
CA GLY A 112 17.20 15.68 17.71
C GLY A 112 16.21 14.60 18.20
N LEU A 113 16.75 13.43 18.57
CA LEU A 113 15.99 12.25 19.00
C LEU A 113 15.04 12.52 20.18
N LYS A 114 15.40 13.44 21.09
CA LYS A 114 14.59 13.78 22.27
C LYS A 114 13.23 14.39 21.93
N ALA A 115 13.10 15.13 20.83
CA ALA A 115 11.80 15.69 20.43
C ALA A 115 10.83 14.65 19.88
N LEU A 116 11.35 13.51 19.39
CA LEU A 116 10.51 12.36 19.03
C LEU A 116 10.01 11.62 20.27
N ASP A 117 10.68 11.78 21.42
CA ASP A 117 10.29 11.28 22.74
C ASP A 117 9.41 12.27 23.52
N ASP A 118 9.60 13.59 23.37
CA ASP A 118 8.71 14.57 24.00
C ASP A 118 7.31 14.59 23.36
N GLN A 119 7.22 14.25 22.07
CA GLN A 119 5.94 13.93 21.40
C GLN A 119 5.37 12.56 21.85
N ASN A 120 6.09 11.80 22.69
CA ASN A 120 5.62 10.55 23.31
C ASN A 120 4.88 10.74 24.64
N THR A 121 4.96 11.90 25.32
CA THR A 121 4.18 12.19 26.55
C THR A 121 2.88 12.91 26.21
#